data_AF-A0A7C7ZMX1-F1
#
_entry.id   AF-A0A7C7ZMX1-F1
#
_cell.length_a   1.000
_cell.length_b   1.000
_cell.length_c   1.000
_cell.angle_alpha   90.00
_cell.angle_beta   90.00
_cell.angle_gamma   90.00
#
_symmetry.space_group_name_H-M   'P 1'
#
loop_
_entity.id
_entity.type
_entity.pdbx_description
1 polymer ?
#
loop_
_entity_poly.entity_id
_entity_poly.type
_entity_poly.pdbx_seq_one_letter_code
_entity_poly.pdbx_strand_id
1 'polypeptide(L)'
;MRAGSAVRPSTYGRTLGAKNKKSLLLINDLLIQTGVNPIQKLIEIAESNEASVEQQIRCWQEVAKYSYPKFQALDIRETQEQVITGIRLVDD
;
A
#
# COMPACT_ATOMS: atom_id res chain seq x y z
N MET A 1 23.24 18.59 -48.12
CA MET A 1 22.64 17.39 -47.52
C MET A 1 22.24 17.73 -46.08
N ARG A 2 20.95 17.82 -45.75
CA ARG A 2 20.47 18.15 -44.40
C ARG A 2 20.28 16.86 -43.61
N ALA A 3 20.95 16.77 -42.46
CA ALA A 3 20.86 15.63 -41.55
C ALA A 3 19.41 15.45 -41.05
N GLY A 4 18.95 14.20 -41.01
CA GLY A 4 17.63 13.82 -40.53
C GLY A 4 17.43 14.24 -39.08
N SER A 5 16.34 14.96 -38.82
CA SER A 5 15.92 15.36 -37.48
C SER A 5 15.45 14.12 -36.71
N ALA A 6 16.20 13.72 -35.68
CA ALA A 6 15.78 12.67 -34.76
C ALA A 6 14.54 13.13 -33.98
N VAL A 7 13.41 12.48 -34.23
CA VAL A 7 12.18 12.66 -33.44
C VAL A 7 12.48 12.19 -32.01
N ARG A 8 12.60 13.13 -31.09
CA ARG A 8 12.68 12.80 -29.65
C ARG A 8 11.31 12.28 -29.20
N PRO A 9 11.21 11.13 -28.50
CA PRO A 9 9.94 10.70 -27.96
C PRO A 9 9.46 11.74 -26.94
N SER A 10 8.24 12.26 -27.11
CA SER A 10 7.67 13.25 -26.19
C SER A 10 7.47 12.62 -24.82
N THR A 11 8.10 13.18 -23.80
CA THR A 11 8.02 12.75 -22.39
C THR A 11 6.67 13.01 -21.72
N TYR A 12 5.65 13.43 -22.48
CA TYR A 12 4.28 13.70 -22.04
C TYR A 12 3.29 12.79 -22.77
N GLY A 13 3.40 11.49 -22.56
CA GLY A 13 2.49 10.49 -23.11
C GLY A 13 2.50 9.23 -22.25
N ARG A 14 1.34 8.59 -22.10
CA ARG A 14 1.14 7.37 -21.28
C ARG A 14 2.25 6.37 -21.58
N THR A 15 2.93 5.89 -20.53
CA THR A 15 3.94 4.84 -20.68
C THR A 15 3.25 3.58 -21.24
N LEU A 16 3.74 3.06 -22.35
CA LEU A 16 3.33 1.76 -22.85
C LEU A 16 3.57 0.73 -21.73
N GLY A 17 2.51 0.08 -21.27
CA GLY A 17 2.54 -0.84 -20.12
C GLY A 17 1.87 -0.33 -18.84
N ALA A 18 1.41 0.92 -18.79
CA ALA A 18 0.58 1.39 -17.67
C ALA A 18 -0.76 0.65 -17.64
N LYS A 19 -1.07 -0.01 -16.51
CA LYS A 19 -2.32 -0.76 -16.33
C LYS A 19 -3.52 0.16 -16.56
N ASN A 20 -4.33 -0.15 -17.56
CA ASN A 20 -5.54 0.61 -17.86
C ASN A 20 -6.57 0.42 -16.72
N LYS A 21 -7.39 1.43 -16.43
CA LYS A 21 -8.47 1.33 -15.42
C LYS A 21 -9.35 0.09 -15.63
N LYS A 22 -9.61 -0.28 -16.89
CA LYS A 22 -10.34 -1.50 -17.27
C LYS A 22 -9.65 -2.79 -16.79
N SER A 23 -8.32 -2.85 -16.83
CA SER A 23 -7.55 -4.01 -16.37
C SER A 23 -7.54 -4.14 -14.84
N LEU A 24 -7.60 -3.03 -14.09
CA LEU A 24 -7.72 -3.06 -12.63
C LEU A 24 -9.11 -3.55 -12.18
N LEU A 25 -10.16 -3.12 -12.87
CA LEU A 25 -11.53 -3.60 -12.64
C LEU A 25 -11.62 -5.12 -12.89
N LEU A 26 -11.03 -5.60 -13.98
CA LEU A 26 -10.99 -7.03 -14.30
C LEU A 26 -10.35 -7.87 -13.18
N ILE A 27 -9.26 -7.38 -12.57
CA ILE A 27 -8.57 -8.09 -11.48
C ILE A 27 -9.46 -8.15 -10.23
N ASN A 28 -10.16 -7.07 -9.89
CA ASN A 28 -11.04 -7.04 -8.73
C ASN A 28 -12.20 -8.03 -8.91
N ASP A 29 -12.82 -8.04 -10.08
CA ASP A 29 -13.90 -8.99 -10.41
C ASP A 29 -13.39 -10.44 -10.35
N LEU A 30 -12.16 -10.71 -10.82
CA LEU A 30 -11.52 -12.02 -10.75
C LEU A 30 -11.26 -12.47 -9.31
N LEU A 31 -10.77 -11.58 -8.44
CA LEU A 31 -10.53 -11.88 -7.03
C LEU A 31 -11.82 -12.21 -6.29
N ILE A 32 -12.90 -11.47 -6.58
CA ILE A 32 -14.24 -11.72 -6.04
C ILE A 32 -14.77 -13.08 -6.53
N GLN A 33 -14.69 -13.35 -7.84
CA GLN A 33 -15.19 -14.59 -8.44
C GLN A 33 -14.44 -15.84 -7.95
N THR A 34 -13.13 -15.72 -7.73
CA THR A 34 -12.30 -16.83 -7.24
C THR A 34 -12.43 -17.05 -5.73
N GLY A 35 -13.12 -16.16 -5.01
CA GLY A 35 -13.31 -16.25 -3.55
C GLY A 35 -12.00 -16.14 -2.76
N VAL A 36 -10.94 -15.61 -3.39
CA VAL A 36 -9.62 -15.54 -2.81
C VAL A 36 -9.51 -14.29 -1.95
N ASN A 37 -9.17 -14.45 -0.67
CA ASN A 37 -8.77 -13.32 0.15
C ASN A 37 -7.34 -12.88 -0.22
N PRO A 38 -7.17 -11.70 -0.85
CA PRO A 38 -5.87 -11.26 -1.34
C PRO A 38 -4.87 -11.02 -0.20
N ILE A 39 -5.32 -10.59 0.98
CA ILE A 39 -4.44 -10.37 2.14
C ILE A 39 -3.87 -11.71 2.61
N GLN A 40 -4.72 -12.73 2.72
CA GLN A 40 -4.29 -14.06 3.13
C GLN A 40 -3.29 -14.66 2.14
N LYS A 41 -3.54 -14.52 0.83
CA LYS A 41 -2.60 -14.99 -0.19
C LYS A 41 -1.26 -14.26 -0.18
N LEU A 42 -1.25 -12.97 0.14
CA LEU A 42 0.00 -12.23 0.30
C LEU A 42 0.84 -12.78 1.48
N ILE A 43 0.19 -13.17 2.58
CA ILE A 43 0.88 -13.79 3.73
C ILE A 43 1.44 -15.16 3.34
N GLU A 44 0.64 -16.01 2.69
CA GLU A 44 1.10 -17.33 2.22
C GLU A 44 2.31 -17.23 1.29
N ILE A 45 2.33 -16.24 0.38
CA ILE A 45 3.48 -16.00 -0.51
C ILE A 45 4.68 -15.48 0.29
N ALA A 46 4.46 -14.61 1.27
CA ALA A 46 5.53 -14.03 2.07
C ALA A 46 6.19 -15.04 3.01
N GLU A 47 5.45 -16.04 3.47
CA GLU A 47 5.95 -17.13 4.33
C GLU A 47 6.49 -18.31 3.51
N SER A 48 6.22 -18.36 2.21
CA SER A 48 6.71 -19.42 1.34
C SER A 48 8.21 -19.35 1.12
N ASN A 49 8.88 -20.50 1.29
CA ASN A 49 10.30 -20.68 0.95
C ASN A 49 10.58 -20.66 -0.57
N GLU A 50 9.53 -20.76 -1.40
CA GLU A 50 9.66 -20.70 -2.86
C GLU A 50 9.73 -19.26 -3.39
N ALA A 51 9.30 -18.28 -2.59
CA ALA A 51 9.34 -16.87 -2.94
C ALA A 51 10.75 -16.31 -2.76
N SER A 52 11.18 -15.42 -3.67
CA SER A 52 12.43 -14.70 -3.49
C SER A 52 12.33 -13.75 -2.29
N VAL A 53 13.46 -13.44 -1.65
CA VAL A 53 13.51 -12.50 -0.52
C VAL A 53 12.88 -11.15 -0.89
N GLU A 54 13.09 -10.67 -2.12
CA GLU A 54 12.47 -9.44 -2.60
C GLU A 54 10.93 -9.54 -2.67
N GLN A 55 10.42 -10.68 -3.15
CA GLN A 55 8.97 -10.92 -3.21
C GLN A 55 8.37 -10.99 -1.81
N GLN A 56 9.04 -11.67 -0.87
CA GLN A 56 8.61 -11.74 0.53
C GLN A 56 8.54 -10.34 1.16
N ILE A 57 9.59 -9.53 1.00
CA ILE A 57 9.64 -8.15 1.51
C ILE A 57 8.50 -7.32 0.92
N ARG A 58 8.27 -7.39 -0.40
CA ARG A 58 7.20 -6.64 -1.06
C ARG A 58 5.81 -7.07 -0.58
N CYS A 59 5.58 -8.37 -0.36
CA CYS A 59 4.32 -8.87 0.16
C CYS A 59 4.06 -8.35 1.58
N TRP A 60 5.07 -8.42 2.47
CA TRP A 60 4.96 -7.87 3.83
C TRP A 60 4.71 -6.36 3.85
N GLN A 61 5.34 -5.60 2.95
CA GLN A 61 5.09 -4.17 2.81
C GLN A 61 3.65 -3.86 2.41
N GLU A 62 3.04 -4.65 1.51
CA GLU A 62 1.64 -4.49 1.16
C GLU A 62 0.71 -4.89 2.32
N VAL A 63 0.93 -6.05 2.96
CA VAL A 63 0.12 -6.51 4.10
C VAL A 63 0.11 -5.47 5.23
N ALA A 64 1.25 -4.84 5.52
CA ALA A 64 1.36 -3.82 6.55
C ALA A 64 0.45 -2.60 6.28
N LYS A 65 0.20 -2.23 5.02
CA LYS A 65 -0.69 -1.09 4.67
C LYS A 65 -2.15 -1.35 5.03
N TYR A 66 -2.55 -2.61 5.04
CA TYR A 66 -3.93 -3.01 5.37
C TYR A 66 -4.08 -3.44 6.82
N SER A 67 -3.00 -3.89 7.46
CA SER A 67 -3.00 -4.26 8.88
C SER A 67 -2.91 -3.03 9.79
N TYR A 68 -2.19 -2.00 9.35
CA TYR A 68 -2.07 -0.74 10.05
C TYR A 68 -2.70 0.36 9.21
N PRO A 69 -3.93 0.80 9.52
CA PRO A 69 -4.51 1.95 8.86
C PRO A 69 -3.56 3.12 9.04
N LYS A 70 -3.12 3.71 7.93
CA LYS A 70 -2.40 4.98 7.98
C LYS A 70 -3.39 6.03 8.43
N PHE A 71 -3.36 6.38 9.72
CA PHE A 71 -4.07 7.53 10.24
C PHE A 71 -3.72 8.73 9.37
N GLN A 72 -4.71 9.30 8.69
CA GLN A 72 -4.50 10.59 8.05
C GLN A 72 -4.31 11.62 9.17
N ALA A 73 -3.58 12.71 8.93
CA ALA A 73 -3.36 13.75 9.95
C ALA A 73 -4.68 14.36 10.49
N LEU A 74 -5.81 14.14 9.79
CA LEU A 74 -7.15 14.51 10.22
C LEU A 74 -7.82 13.46 11.15
N ASP A 75 -7.40 12.20 11.14
CA ASP A 75 -7.90 11.14 12.04
C ASP A 75 -7.31 11.24 13.44
N ILE A 76 -6.28 12.07 13.64
CA ILE A 76 -5.74 12.41 14.96
C ILE A 76 -6.63 13.50 15.57
N ARG A 77 -7.90 13.19 15.80
CA ARG A 77 -8.76 13.98 16.67
C ARG A 77 -9.22 13.09 17.81
N GLU A 78 -8.53 13.27 18.94
CA GLU A 78 -8.94 12.94 20.30
C GLU A 78 -9.07 11.45 20.68
N THR A 79 -8.02 10.95 21.32
CA THR A 79 -8.15 10.49 22.71
C THR A 79 -6.85 10.84 23.43
N GLN A 80 -6.70 12.10 23.85
CA GLN A 80 -5.79 12.37 24.97
C GLN A 80 -6.50 11.83 26.20
N GLU A 81 -6.19 10.60 26.62
CA GLU A 81 -6.47 10.19 27.99
C GLU A 81 -5.70 11.17 28.88
N GLN A 82 -6.42 12.14 29.45
CA GLN A 82 -5.88 12.96 30.51
C GLN A 82 -5.60 12.03 31.67
N VAL A 83 -4.33 11.63 31.83
CA VAL A 83 -3.86 11.03 33.08
C VAL A 83 -3.96 12.13 34.13
N ILE A 84 -5.07 12.16 34.87
CA ILE A 84 -5.21 12.99 36.06
C ILE A 84 -4.31 12.37 37.12
N THR A 85 -3.06 12.82 37.19
CA THR A 85 -2.18 12.56 38.33
C THR A 85 -2.73 13.38 39.50
N GLY A 86 -3.60 12.78 40.30
CA GLY A 86 -4.09 13.37 41.55
C GLY A 86 -2.93 13.48 42.54
N ILE A 87 -2.31 14.65 42.62
CA ILE A 87 -1.38 14.99 43.70
C ILE A 87 -2.22 15.20 44.96
N ARG A 88 -2.21 14.25 45.90
CA ARG A 88 -2.73 14.46 47.24
C ARG A 88 -1.69 15.23 48.05
N LEU A 89 -2.01 16.46 48.40
CA LEU A 89 -1.32 17.17 49.48
C LEU A 89 -1.68 16.45 50.79
N VAL A 90 -0.66 15.98 51.50
CA VAL A 90 -0.77 15.57 52.90
C VAL A 90 -0.35 16.80 53.70
N ASP A 91 -1.30 17.43 54.38
CA ASP A 91 -1.02 18.47 55.37
C ASP A 91 -0.55 17.78 56.66
N ASP A 92 0.65 18.11 57.14
CA ASP A 92 1.15 17.83 58.50
C ASP A 92 1.03 19.09 59.39
#